data_AF-A0A560BV03-F1
#
_entry.id   AF-A0A560BV03-F1
#
_cell.length_a   1.000
_cell.length_b   1.000
_cell.length_c   1.000
_cell.angle_alpha   90.00
_cell.angle_beta   90.00
_cell.angle_gamma   90.00
#
_symmetry.space_group_name_H-M   'P 1'
#
loop_
_entity.id
_entity.type
_entity.pdbx_description
1 polymer ?
#
loop_
_entity_poly.entity_id
_entity_poly.type
_entity_poly.pdbx_seq_one_letter_code
_entity_poly.pdbx_strand_id
1 'polypeptide(L)'
;MTWGTNPAGTVPWGARGFAALPSPPAFVSATQGSVCDVVFLVEMQPATGATATVERKPLVQGTYAWGTLPYRQPSPPSIRIDWSDRDWTSRPDDARANVHFEGRVEPPQFDRSIPIVPGSGRAAVSIGELVAVNADGVYDSYPDAYAIDATPVRVAVLPKRSSRYSEAATVFQGQGLDWWADGSLHVRMRDAGYLLDVPLLALYGGTGGADGGAELAGKPIRQTYGLCRGVTGDLVNSSLLIYRFHDRLAAGVDAVYIKGAPVIWDGNTYASYAALAAATVASGRFAKWLGSDGSGWRLGTGPDGTPTADVRGDAVGGYVSDTAGVIRRLLERGVPTASLALSSFASMAGYLPGTIGYHVAAQKDVSVAATEVAVAAACWWGDAGDGLLS
;
A
#
# COMPACT_ATOMS: atom_id res chain seq x y z
N MET A 1 2.97 -41.41 -46.26
CA MET A 1 2.30 -41.75 -44.99
C MET A 1 3.39 -41.99 -43.97
N THR A 2 3.85 -40.92 -43.33
CA THR A 2 4.90 -40.94 -42.33
C THR A 2 4.25 -40.42 -41.06
N TRP A 3 3.86 -41.38 -40.21
CA TRP A 3 3.36 -41.15 -38.87
C TRP A 3 4.51 -41.27 -37.88
N GLY A 4 4.45 -40.47 -36.84
CA GLY A 4 5.55 -40.13 -35.96
C GLY A 4 5.92 -41.20 -34.94
N THR A 5 6.96 -40.91 -34.19
CA THR A 5 7.24 -41.46 -32.86
C THR A 5 8.16 -40.47 -32.13
N ASN A 6 7.62 -39.80 -31.12
CA ASN A 6 8.40 -39.14 -30.08
C ASN A 6 9.06 -40.22 -29.21
N PRO A 7 10.29 -40.01 -28.73
CA PRO A 7 10.76 -40.60 -27.49
C PRO A 7 10.71 -39.56 -26.37
N ALA A 8 9.96 -39.90 -25.32
CA ALA A 8 10.04 -39.24 -24.03
C ALA A 8 11.33 -39.61 -23.31
N GLY A 9 11.89 -38.64 -22.57
CA GLY A 9 12.50 -38.91 -21.27
C GLY A 9 14.02 -38.91 -21.18
N THR A 10 14.57 -37.80 -20.71
CA THR A 10 15.39 -37.75 -19.47
C THR A 10 15.52 -36.29 -19.06
N VAL A 11 14.76 -35.86 -18.04
CA VAL A 11 15.03 -34.58 -17.36
C VAL A 11 15.81 -34.95 -16.10
N PRO A 12 17.07 -34.52 -15.95
CA PRO A 12 17.85 -34.79 -14.74
C PRO A 12 17.13 -34.20 -13.53
N TRP A 13 16.88 -35.05 -12.55
CA TRP A 13 16.48 -34.65 -11.21
C TRP A 13 17.68 -33.93 -10.57
N GLY A 14 17.53 -32.65 -10.19
CA GLY A 14 18.54 -31.97 -9.38
C GLY A 14 19.02 -30.57 -9.79
N ALA A 15 18.41 -29.90 -10.76
CA ALA A 15 18.74 -28.50 -11.05
C ALA A 15 17.50 -27.66 -11.40
N ARG A 16 16.58 -27.50 -10.44
CA ARG A 16 15.78 -26.28 -10.42
C ARG A 16 16.71 -25.20 -9.90
N GLY A 17 17.41 -24.54 -10.83
CA GLY A 17 18.12 -23.31 -10.52
C GLY A 17 17.14 -22.40 -9.82
N PHE A 18 17.47 -21.98 -8.60
CA PHE A 18 16.86 -20.80 -8.03
C PHE A 18 17.04 -19.71 -9.09
N ALA A 19 15.96 -19.28 -9.74
CA ALA A 19 16.00 -18.01 -10.43
C ALA A 19 16.46 -17.03 -9.37
N ALA A 20 17.64 -16.46 -9.55
CA ALA A 20 18.17 -15.47 -8.63
C ALA A 20 17.04 -14.47 -8.38
N LEU A 21 16.62 -14.34 -7.12
CA LEU A 21 15.83 -13.19 -6.71
C LEU A 21 16.53 -11.97 -7.33
N PRO A 22 15.83 -11.07 -8.03
CA PRO A 22 16.47 -9.92 -8.62
C PRO A 22 17.23 -9.20 -7.50
N SER A 23 18.55 -9.35 -7.52
CA SER A 23 19.42 -8.60 -6.65
C SER A 23 19.15 -7.13 -6.99
N PRO A 24 18.86 -6.26 -6.02
CA PRO A 24 18.80 -4.85 -6.31
C PRO A 24 20.10 -4.46 -7.03
N PRO A 25 20.05 -3.62 -8.07
CA PRO A 25 21.19 -3.31 -8.92
C PRO A 25 22.39 -2.68 -8.18
N ALA A 26 22.24 -2.35 -6.89
CA ALA A 26 23.27 -1.71 -6.07
C ALA A 26 24.37 -2.64 -5.55
N PHE A 27 24.20 -3.96 -5.55
CA PHE A 27 25.22 -4.90 -5.03
C PHE A 27 25.69 -5.93 -6.07
N VAL A 28 25.95 -5.47 -7.29
CA VAL A 28 26.77 -6.25 -8.23
C VAL A 28 28.22 -6.02 -7.84
N SER A 29 28.78 -6.96 -7.05
CA SER A 29 30.18 -7.11 -6.64
C SER A 29 31.10 -5.93 -7.01
N ALA A 30 31.17 -4.90 -6.16
CA ALA A 30 32.28 -3.97 -6.21
C ALA A 30 33.55 -4.79 -5.96
N THR A 31 34.44 -4.88 -6.96
CA THR A 31 35.80 -5.41 -6.76
C THR A 31 36.41 -4.70 -5.56
N GLN A 32 36.93 -5.48 -4.61
CA GLN A 32 37.36 -5.04 -3.27
C GLN A 32 38.36 -3.86 -3.26
N GLY A 33 38.99 -3.54 -4.40
CA GLY A 33 39.82 -2.33 -4.58
C GLY A 33 39.06 -1.02 -4.86
N SER A 34 37.72 -1.05 -5.02
CA SER A 34 36.89 0.12 -5.42
C SER A 34 36.02 0.69 -4.28
N VAL A 35 36.02 0.07 -3.10
CA VAL A 35 35.16 0.51 -1.98
C VAL A 35 35.65 1.83 -1.36
N CYS A 36 36.88 2.26 -1.66
CA CYS A 36 37.47 3.48 -1.10
C CYS A 36 37.07 4.79 -1.80
N ASP A 37 36.42 4.75 -2.98
CA ASP A 37 36.07 5.97 -3.74
C ASP A 37 34.57 6.18 -3.96
N VAL A 38 33.71 5.34 -3.38
CA VAL A 38 32.24 5.52 -3.44
C VAL A 38 31.82 6.83 -2.80
N VAL A 39 30.75 7.45 -3.31
CA VAL A 39 30.19 8.70 -2.76
C VAL A 39 28.73 8.47 -2.43
N PHE A 40 28.32 8.81 -1.21
CA PHE A 40 26.92 8.79 -0.81
C PHE A 40 26.31 10.16 -1.04
N LEU A 41 25.15 10.21 -1.67
CA LEU A 41 24.36 11.41 -1.87
C LEU A 41 23.07 11.29 -1.06
N VAL A 42 22.70 12.36 -0.36
CA VAL A 42 21.43 12.47 0.36
C VAL A 42 20.66 13.66 -0.20
N GLU A 43 19.40 13.41 -0.54
CA GLU A 43 18.51 14.41 -1.12
C GLU A 43 17.19 14.45 -0.36
N MET A 44 16.78 15.64 0.07
CA MET A 44 15.48 15.88 0.68
C MET A 44 14.99 17.30 0.44
N GLN A 45 13.67 17.46 0.49
CA GLN A 45 13.01 18.77 0.33
C GLN A 45 12.00 19.03 1.45
N PRO A 46 12.48 19.37 2.67
CA PRO A 46 11.59 19.72 3.78
C PRO A 46 10.65 20.87 3.40
N ALA A 47 9.40 20.74 3.82
CA ALA A 47 8.39 21.77 3.60
C ALA A 47 8.52 22.86 4.67
N THR A 48 8.18 24.12 4.37
CA THR A 48 8.10 25.14 5.42
C THR A 48 7.15 24.67 6.51
N GLY A 49 7.55 24.81 7.77
CA GLY A 49 6.67 24.59 8.90
C GLY A 49 5.52 25.58 8.80
N ALA A 50 4.38 25.15 8.26
CA ALA A 50 3.18 25.96 8.33
C ALA A 50 2.90 26.13 9.82
N THR A 51 2.90 27.37 10.31
CA THR A 51 2.25 27.70 11.57
C THR A 51 0.86 27.06 11.50
N ALA A 52 0.63 26.01 12.28
CA ALA A 52 -0.67 25.37 12.32
C ALA A 52 -1.62 26.35 13.00
N THR A 53 -2.20 27.27 12.23
CA THR A 53 -3.45 27.88 12.63
C THR A 53 -4.41 26.71 12.73
N VAL A 54 -4.74 26.30 13.95
CA VAL A 54 -5.83 25.37 14.20
C VAL A 54 -7.11 26.12 13.82
N GLU A 55 -7.39 26.19 12.52
CA GLU A 55 -8.71 26.53 12.05
C GLU A 55 -9.56 25.32 12.43
N ARG A 56 -10.19 25.38 13.61
CA ARG A 56 -11.28 24.48 13.96
C ARG A 56 -12.41 24.77 12.97
N LYS A 57 -12.30 24.28 11.74
CA LYS A 57 -13.45 24.16 10.87
C LYS A 57 -14.28 23.03 11.45
N PRO A 58 -15.53 23.28 11.88
CA PRO A 58 -16.43 22.18 12.19
C PRO A 58 -16.45 21.25 10.99
N LEU A 59 -16.30 19.94 11.23
CA LEU A 59 -16.41 18.91 10.21
C LEU A 59 -17.82 18.98 9.63
N VAL A 60 -17.99 19.76 8.56
CA VAL A 60 -19.22 19.73 7.76
C VAL A 60 -19.06 18.56 6.79
N GLN A 61 -19.92 17.57 6.98
CA GLN A 61 -20.02 16.33 6.23
C GLN A 61 -20.19 16.60 4.72
N GLY A 62 -19.34 16.02 3.88
CA GLY A 62 -19.60 15.86 2.44
C GLY A 62 -18.69 16.55 1.42
N THR A 63 -17.61 17.25 1.80
CA THR A 63 -16.87 18.10 0.83
C THR A 63 -15.40 17.73 0.58
N TYR A 64 -14.84 16.70 1.22
CA TYR A 64 -13.43 16.34 1.01
C TYR A 64 -13.29 15.29 -0.10
N ALA A 65 -12.58 15.67 -1.16
CA ALA A 65 -12.13 14.73 -2.18
C ALA A 65 -11.13 13.73 -1.59
N TRP A 66 -11.14 12.50 -2.12
CA TRP A 66 -10.16 11.45 -1.82
C TRP A 66 -8.73 12.00 -1.96
N GLY A 67 -7.88 11.72 -0.96
CA GLY A 67 -6.47 12.15 -0.94
C GLY A 67 -6.17 13.47 -0.19
N THR A 68 -7.16 14.07 0.49
CA THR A 68 -6.90 15.25 1.33
C THR A 68 -6.34 14.78 2.67
N LEU A 69 -5.05 15.05 2.94
CA LEU A 69 -4.45 14.85 4.25
C LEU A 69 -5.26 15.61 5.33
N PRO A 70 -5.35 15.11 6.57
CA PRO A 70 -6.07 15.77 7.67
C PRO A 70 -5.49 17.14 8.05
N TYR A 71 -4.32 17.47 7.50
CA TYR A 71 -3.68 18.77 7.57
C TYR A 71 -3.42 19.28 6.15
N ARG A 72 -3.46 20.60 5.98
CA ARG A 72 -3.09 21.27 4.73
C ARG A 72 -1.61 20.94 4.44
N GLN A 73 -1.30 20.38 3.27
CA GLN A 73 0.10 20.35 2.82
C GLN A 73 0.65 21.78 2.82
N PRO A 74 1.82 22.06 3.41
CA PRO A 74 2.39 23.40 3.37
C PRO A 74 2.58 23.86 1.91
N SER A 75 2.18 25.09 1.58
CA SER A 75 2.58 25.73 0.32
C SER A 75 3.93 26.43 0.53
N PRO A 76 4.78 26.56 -0.51
CA PRO A 76 6.24 26.76 -0.41
C PRO A 76 6.61 28.10 0.23
N PRO A 77 7.73 28.20 0.99
CA PRO A 77 9.09 27.82 0.59
C PRO A 77 9.61 26.42 1.01
N SER A 78 9.76 25.50 0.06
CA SER A 78 10.56 24.28 0.28
C SER A 78 12.05 24.64 0.23
N ILE A 79 12.81 24.29 1.27
CA ILE A 79 14.27 24.24 1.13
C ILE A 79 14.66 22.93 0.49
N ARG A 80 15.81 22.93 -0.18
CA ARG A 80 16.43 21.70 -0.67
C ARG A 80 17.72 21.47 0.10
N ILE A 81 17.87 20.25 0.59
CA ILE A 81 19.09 19.80 1.24
C ILE A 81 19.68 18.72 0.35
N ASP A 82 20.89 18.99 -0.15
CA ASP A 82 21.68 18.10 -0.99
C ASP A 82 23.01 17.87 -0.27
N TRP A 83 23.12 16.75 0.45
CA TRP A 83 24.34 16.37 1.18
C TRP A 83 25.08 15.25 0.48
N SER A 84 26.34 15.13 0.83
CA SER A 84 27.19 14.03 0.47
C SER A 84 28.14 13.68 1.61
N ASP A 85 28.69 12.46 1.60
CA ASP A 85 29.72 12.04 2.58
C ASP A 85 31.07 12.73 2.36
N ARG A 86 31.20 13.36 1.19
CA ARG A 86 32.33 14.19 0.77
C ARG A 86 31.86 15.16 -0.30
N ASP A 87 32.53 16.30 -0.45
CA ASP A 87 32.13 17.27 -1.47
C ASP A 87 32.08 16.64 -2.87
N TRP A 88 30.93 16.82 -3.52
CA TRP A 88 30.68 16.34 -4.87
C TRP A 88 29.80 17.33 -5.63
N THR A 89 30.06 17.50 -6.92
CA THR A 89 29.28 18.42 -7.76
C THR A 89 28.90 17.69 -9.03
N SER A 90 27.59 17.69 -9.32
CA SER A 90 27.03 17.14 -10.54
C SER A 90 27.50 17.92 -11.78
N ARG A 91 27.56 17.22 -12.91
CA ARG A 91 28.11 17.78 -14.16
C ARG A 91 27.10 18.69 -14.86
N PRO A 92 27.54 19.57 -15.77
CA PRO A 92 26.62 20.44 -16.52
C PRO A 92 25.60 19.69 -17.38
N ASP A 93 25.90 18.45 -17.78
CA ASP A 93 25.06 17.59 -18.62
C ASP A 93 24.28 16.53 -17.83
N ASP A 94 24.35 16.54 -16.49
CA ASP A 94 23.54 15.67 -15.66
C ASP A 94 22.08 16.16 -15.57
N ALA A 95 21.16 15.24 -15.30
CA ALA A 95 19.74 15.58 -15.09
C ALA A 95 19.54 16.63 -13.99
N ARG A 96 20.45 16.64 -13.01
CA ARG A 96 20.63 17.73 -12.06
C ARG A 96 21.95 18.41 -12.40
N ALA A 97 21.92 19.47 -13.19
CA ALA A 97 23.15 20.12 -13.66
C ALA A 97 23.73 21.10 -12.63
N ASN A 98 25.05 21.06 -12.42
CA ASN A 98 25.82 22.01 -11.60
C ASN A 98 25.34 22.16 -10.14
N VAL A 99 24.68 21.14 -9.61
CA VAL A 99 24.30 21.06 -8.19
C VAL A 99 25.50 20.59 -7.39
N HIS A 100 25.85 21.36 -6.36
CA HIS A 100 26.81 20.97 -5.35
C HIS A 100 26.12 20.22 -4.22
N PHE A 101 26.68 19.06 -3.87
CA PHE A 101 26.30 18.25 -2.73
C PHE A 101 27.37 18.42 -1.66
N GLU A 102 26.96 18.93 -0.51
CA GLU A 102 27.88 19.37 0.53
C GLU A 102 28.40 18.20 1.36
N GLY A 103 29.71 18.09 1.53
CA GLY A 103 30.40 17.01 2.24
C GLY A 103 30.20 17.04 3.76
N ARG A 104 28.97 16.85 4.23
CA ARG A 104 28.59 16.96 5.66
C ARG A 104 28.03 15.69 6.27
N VAL A 105 27.46 14.79 5.47
CA VAL A 105 26.78 13.62 6.05
C VAL A 105 27.79 12.56 6.45
N GLU A 106 27.61 11.95 7.60
CA GLU A 106 28.37 10.75 7.94
C GLU A 106 27.94 9.59 7.02
N PRO A 107 28.85 8.68 6.65
CA PRO A 107 28.50 7.51 5.85
C PRO A 107 27.33 6.74 6.48
N PRO A 108 26.17 6.62 5.80
CA PRO A 108 24.98 6.03 6.38
C PRO A 108 25.16 4.53 6.66
N GLN A 109 24.63 4.07 7.79
CA GLN A 109 24.53 2.65 8.14
C GLN A 109 23.13 2.15 7.73
N PHE A 110 23.07 0.98 7.09
CA PHE A 110 21.83 0.40 6.59
C PHE A 110 21.61 -1.00 7.18
N ASP A 111 20.44 -1.23 7.76
CA ASP A 111 20.03 -2.55 8.22
C ASP A 111 18.80 -3.01 7.42
N ARG A 112 18.91 -4.19 6.82
CA ARG A 112 17.80 -4.87 6.14
C ARG A 112 17.45 -6.13 6.91
N SER A 113 16.19 -6.26 7.30
CA SER A 113 15.71 -7.45 7.98
C SER A 113 14.54 -8.06 7.22
N ILE A 114 14.67 -9.34 6.90
CA ILE A 114 13.55 -10.18 6.47
C ILE A 114 13.34 -11.18 7.60
N PRO A 115 12.24 -11.05 8.36
CA PRO A 115 11.96 -11.97 9.44
C PRO A 115 11.63 -13.35 8.86
N ILE A 116 12.48 -14.34 9.18
CA ILE A 116 12.28 -15.76 8.81
C ILE A 116 11.27 -16.44 9.76
N VAL A 117 10.91 -15.77 10.85
CA VAL A 117 10.04 -16.31 11.90
C VAL A 117 8.57 -16.28 11.46
N PRO A 118 7.80 -17.36 11.69
CA PRO A 118 6.35 -17.35 11.47
C PRO A 118 5.70 -16.23 12.29
N GLY A 119 5.01 -15.31 11.62
CA GLY A 119 4.25 -14.22 12.27
C GLY A 119 4.64 -12.80 11.84
N SER A 120 5.72 -12.61 11.08
CA SER A 120 6.01 -11.32 10.45
C SER A 120 6.08 -11.47 8.94
N GLY A 121 4.97 -11.13 8.27
CA GLY A 121 4.88 -11.06 6.80
C GLY A 121 5.31 -9.70 6.24
N ARG A 122 5.90 -8.82 7.06
CA ARG A 122 6.39 -7.51 6.66
C ARG A 122 7.92 -7.53 6.61
N ALA A 123 8.48 -7.25 5.44
CA ALA A 123 9.88 -6.91 5.29
C ALA A 123 10.07 -5.43 5.66
N ALA A 124 11.11 -5.12 6.42
CA ALA A 124 11.44 -3.76 6.81
C ALA A 124 12.91 -3.47 6.51
N VAL A 125 13.12 -2.34 5.84
CA VAL A 125 14.44 -1.73 5.67
C VAL A 125 14.47 -0.51 6.58
N SER A 126 15.42 -0.48 7.51
CA SER A 126 15.60 0.66 8.39
C SER A 126 16.93 1.33 8.06
N ILE A 127 16.89 2.65 7.94
CA ILE A 127 18.04 3.48 8.27
C ILE A 127 17.86 3.90 9.71
N GLY A 128 18.89 3.74 10.54
CA GLY A 128 18.83 4.16 11.94
C GLY A 128 18.59 5.67 12.03
N GLU A 129 19.52 6.43 11.44
CA GLU A 129 19.53 7.89 11.44
C GLU A 129 20.54 8.40 10.40
N LEU A 130 20.24 9.54 9.76
CA LEU A 130 21.27 10.30 9.05
C LEU A 130 21.80 11.41 9.96
N VAL A 131 23.11 11.52 10.05
CA VAL A 131 23.80 12.53 10.84
C VAL A 131 24.63 13.41 9.91
N ALA A 132 24.47 14.72 10.01
CA ALA A 132 25.27 15.69 9.26
C ALA A 132 26.00 16.66 10.18
N VAL A 133 27.24 17.00 9.83
CA VAL A 133 28.07 17.94 10.57
C VAL A 133 27.45 19.35 10.52
N ASN A 134 27.22 19.94 11.69
CA ASN A 134 26.63 21.27 11.86
C ASN A 134 27.47 22.15 12.82
N ALA A 135 28.80 22.00 12.79
CA ALA A 135 29.71 22.72 13.69
C ALA A 135 29.70 24.25 13.47
N ASP A 136 29.22 24.72 12.33
CA ASP A 136 29.04 26.11 11.95
C ASP A 136 27.64 26.67 12.26
N GLY A 137 26.73 25.84 12.77
CA GLY A 137 25.38 26.24 13.21
C GLY A 137 24.42 26.59 12.06
N VAL A 138 24.77 26.27 10.80
CA VAL A 138 23.94 26.59 9.63
C VAL A 138 22.55 25.97 9.72
N TYR A 139 22.41 24.80 10.34
CA TYR A 139 21.16 24.08 10.46
C TYR A 139 20.41 24.27 11.79
N ASP A 140 20.91 25.09 12.71
CA ASP A 140 20.32 25.24 14.05
C ASP A 140 18.86 25.71 14.01
N SER A 141 18.52 26.53 13.03
CA SER A 141 17.15 27.06 12.86
C SER A 141 16.27 26.21 11.95
N TYR A 142 16.80 25.16 11.31
CA TYR A 142 16.07 24.39 10.30
C TYR A 142 14.96 23.55 10.94
N PRO A 143 15.19 22.83 12.05
CA PRO A 143 14.14 22.09 12.73
C PRO A 143 12.94 22.93 13.16
N ASP A 144 13.16 24.19 13.53
CA ASP A 144 12.11 25.12 13.92
C ASP A 144 11.38 25.75 12.71
N ALA A 145 12.06 25.87 11.57
CA ALA A 145 11.55 26.56 10.38
C ALA A 145 10.90 25.64 9.34
N TYR A 146 11.29 24.35 9.28
CA TYR A 146 10.81 23.41 8.28
C TYR A 146 10.33 22.09 8.91
N ALA A 147 9.33 21.48 8.29
CA ALA A 147 8.82 20.17 8.63
C ALA A 147 9.43 19.11 7.71
N ILE A 148 9.95 18.04 8.31
CA ILE A 148 10.49 16.87 7.60
C ILE A 148 9.54 15.67 7.63
N ASP A 149 8.48 15.70 8.45
CA ASP A 149 7.49 14.61 8.52
C ASP A 149 6.88 14.34 7.14
N ALA A 150 6.83 13.05 6.77
CA ALA A 150 6.39 12.56 5.47
C ALA A 150 7.11 13.18 4.25
N THR A 151 8.30 13.76 4.45
CA THR A 151 9.14 14.26 3.36
C THR A 151 9.94 13.11 2.77
N PRO A 152 9.91 12.90 1.44
CA PRO A 152 10.77 11.90 0.81
C PRO A 152 12.25 12.22 1.02
N VAL A 153 13.00 11.24 1.55
CA VAL A 153 14.45 11.29 1.68
C VAL A 153 15.06 10.18 0.83
N ARG A 154 15.96 10.54 -0.08
CA ARG A 154 16.68 9.60 -0.94
C ARG A 154 18.15 9.56 -0.55
N VAL A 155 18.65 8.35 -0.32
CA VAL A 155 20.07 8.06 -0.16
C VAL A 155 20.54 7.25 -1.36
N ALA A 156 21.48 7.79 -2.12
CA ALA A 156 22.04 7.16 -3.31
C ALA A 156 23.55 6.97 -3.17
N VAL A 157 24.11 6.04 -3.95
CA VAL A 157 25.55 5.80 -4.02
C VAL A 157 26.04 5.96 -5.45
N LEU A 158 27.15 6.66 -5.60
CA LEU A 158 27.95 6.69 -6.82
C LEU A 158 29.09 5.68 -6.67
N PRO A 159 29.40 4.88 -7.71
CA PRO A 159 30.44 3.85 -7.62
C PRO A 159 31.86 4.44 -7.46
N LYS A 160 32.06 5.70 -7.85
CA LYS A 160 33.31 6.45 -7.69
C LYS A 160 33.05 7.96 -7.70
N ARG A 161 33.97 8.78 -7.18
CA ARG A 161 33.81 10.25 -7.14
C ARG A 161 33.67 10.88 -8.53
N SER A 162 34.28 10.27 -9.54
CA SER A 162 34.21 10.75 -10.92
C SER A 162 32.93 10.37 -11.66
N SER A 163 32.03 9.59 -11.06
CA SER A 163 30.78 9.18 -11.70
C SER A 163 29.82 10.34 -11.96
N ARG A 164 28.98 10.16 -12.97
CA ARG A 164 27.87 11.07 -13.30
C ARG A 164 26.71 10.91 -12.33
N TYR A 165 25.87 11.94 -12.17
CA TYR A 165 24.65 11.82 -11.36
C TYR A 165 23.74 10.68 -11.85
N SER A 166 23.70 10.43 -13.16
CA SER A 166 22.91 9.35 -13.76
C SER A 166 23.41 7.94 -13.43
N GLU A 167 24.63 7.80 -12.91
CA GLU A 167 25.18 6.53 -12.43
C GLU A 167 24.81 6.25 -10.96
N ALA A 168 24.11 7.19 -10.29
CA ALA A 168 23.73 7.02 -8.88
C ALA A 168 22.67 5.94 -8.71
N ALA A 169 22.99 4.91 -7.94
CA ALA A 169 22.04 3.87 -7.54
C ALA A 169 21.39 4.24 -6.21
N THR A 170 20.06 4.17 -6.12
CA THR A 170 19.35 4.36 -4.85
C THR A 170 19.67 3.20 -3.90
N VAL A 171 20.17 3.52 -2.70
CA VAL A 171 20.44 2.55 -1.63
C VAL A 171 19.26 2.48 -0.68
N PHE A 172 18.67 3.64 -0.40
CA PHE A 172 17.47 3.80 0.41
C PHE A 172 16.63 4.96 -0.10
N GLN A 173 15.32 4.81 -0.05
CA GLN A 173 14.38 5.89 -0.17
C GLN A 173 13.25 5.66 0.83
N GLY A 174 12.98 6.66 1.65
CA GLY A 174 11.99 6.57 2.72
C GLY A 174 11.38 7.93 3.02
N GLN A 175 10.69 8.01 4.16
CA GLN A 175 10.03 9.21 4.65
C GLN A 175 10.74 9.74 5.90
N GLY A 176 10.96 11.05 5.95
CA GLY A 176 11.37 11.74 7.16
C GLY A 176 10.32 11.60 8.25
N LEU A 177 10.76 11.40 9.49
CA LEU A 177 9.91 11.36 10.67
C LEU A 177 10.08 12.65 11.47
N ASP A 178 11.33 12.95 11.81
CA ASP A 178 11.69 14.11 12.62
C ASP A 178 13.18 14.43 12.43
N TRP A 179 13.59 15.60 12.89
CA TRP A 179 14.97 16.07 12.85
C TRP A 179 15.26 17.09 13.96
N TRP A 180 16.51 17.16 14.40
CA TRP A 180 16.95 18.12 15.42
C TRP A 180 18.42 18.46 15.26
N ALA A 181 18.82 19.60 15.83
CA ALA A 181 20.19 20.08 15.79
C ALA A 181 20.78 20.21 17.21
N ASP A 182 21.97 19.65 17.43
CA ASP A 182 22.73 19.73 18.69
C ASP A 182 24.26 19.76 18.43
N GLY A 183 24.69 20.56 17.45
CA GLY A 183 26.06 20.59 16.93
C GLY A 183 26.29 19.59 15.77
N SER A 184 25.37 18.63 15.62
CA SER A 184 25.10 17.91 14.37
C SER A 184 23.62 18.06 14.02
N LEU A 185 23.25 17.85 12.76
CA LEU A 185 21.84 17.75 12.34
C LEU A 185 21.50 16.27 12.19
N HIS A 186 20.52 15.82 12.96
CA HIS A 186 20.02 14.45 12.97
C HIS A 186 18.72 14.38 12.19
N VAL A 187 18.58 13.40 11.30
CA VAL A 187 17.36 13.14 10.53
C VAL A 187 16.95 11.68 10.71
N ARG A 188 15.81 11.48 11.38
CA ARG A 188 15.20 10.17 11.52
C ARG A 188 14.25 9.91 10.36
N MET A 189 14.25 8.67 9.89
CA MET A 189 13.47 8.25 8.73
C MET A 189 12.93 6.84 8.88
N ARG A 190 11.96 6.50 8.03
CA ARG A 190 11.33 5.18 7.98
C ARG A 190 10.99 4.77 6.56
N ASP A 191 10.81 3.46 6.36
CA ASP A 191 10.32 2.89 5.11
C ASP A 191 8.91 3.37 4.73
N ALA A 192 8.56 3.25 3.45
CA ALA A 192 7.25 3.63 2.94
C ALA A 192 6.08 2.87 3.60
N GLY A 193 6.33 1.73 4.26
CA GLY A 193 5.29 0.96 4.93
C GLY A 193 4.66 1.68 6.13
N TYR A 194 5.28 2.73 6.68
CA TYR A 194 4.64 3.59 7.68
C TYR A 194 3.36 4.26 7.15
N LEU A 195 3.29 4.54 5.85
CA LEU A 195 2.10 5.14 5.21
C LEU A 195 0.86 4.23 5.26
N LEU A 196 1.03 2.97 5.64
CA LEU A 196 -0.01 1.95 5.70
C LEU A 196 -0.47 1.65 7.13
N ASP A 197 0.09 2.33 8.13
CA ASP A 197 -0.38 2.30 9.52
C ASP A 197 -1.61 3.23 9.66
N VAL A 198 -2.59 3.01 8.78
CA VAL A 198 -3.86 3.75 8.67
C VAL A 198 -5.03 2.77 8.62
N PRO A 199 -6.23 3.14 9.13
CA PRO A 199 -7.38 2.24 9.16
C PRO A 199 -7.82 1.77 7.76
N LEU A 200 -8.05 0.47 7.59
CA LEU A 200 -8.51 -0.14 6.34
C LEU A 200 -9.99 0.11 6.06
N LEU A 201 -10.84 0.04 7.10
CA LEU A 201 -12.29 0.06 6.96
C LEU A 201 -12.85 1.46 7.15
N ALA A 202 -13.64 1.91 6.18
CA ALA A 202 -14.56 3.03 6.40
C ALA A 202 -15.59 2.67 7.48
N LEU A 203 -16.16 3.67 8.14
CA LEU A 203 -17.21 3.49 9.15
C LEU A 203 -18.56 3.93 8.57
N TYR A 204 -19.64 3.28 8.99
CA TYR A 204 -21.00 3.74 8.71
C TYR A 204 -21.27 5.06 9.43
N GLY A 205 -21.91 6.01 8.76
CA GLY A 205 -22.40 7.25 9.37
C GLY A 205 -23.73 7.10 10.11
N GLY A 206 -24.53 6.07 9.78
CA GLY A 206 -25.80 5.78 10.43
C GLY A 206 -26.96 6.67 10.00
N THR A 207 -26.87 7.28 8.81
CA THR A 207 -27.87 8.24 8.29
C THR A 207 -29.04 7.58 7.54
N GLY A 208 -29.04 6.26 7.39
CA GLY A 208 -30.00 5.46 6.66
C GLY A 208 -29.53 5.08 5.25
N GLY A 209 -30.30 4.24 4.58
CA GLY A 209 -29.99 3.82 3.22
C GLY A 209 -28.72 2.96 3.12
N ALA A 210 -27.82 3.31 2.19
CA ALA A 210 -26.53 2.62 2.03
C ALA A 210 -25.58 2.82 3.23
N ASP A 211 -25.81 3.88 4.01
CA ASP A 211 -25.01 4.29 5.16
C ASP A 211 -25.44 3.62 6.48
N GLY A 212 -26.44 2.72 6.41
CA GLY A 212 -26.96 2.01 7.58
C GLY A 212 -27.79 2.89 8.52
N GLY A 213 -28.61 2.30 9.38
CA GLY A 213 -29.35 3.06 10.40
C GLY A 213 -28.46 3.46 11.58
N ALA A 214 -29.04 4.14 12.56
CA ALA A 214 -28.33 4.60 13.76
C ALA A 214 -27.64 3.46 14.53
N GLU A 215 -28.15 2.23 14.42
CA GLU A 215 -27.55 1.02 14.99
C GLU A 215 -26.22 0.61 14.35
N LEU A 216 -25.92 1.08 13.13
CA LEU A 216 -24.67 0.85 12.44
C LEU A 216 -23.67 2.01 12.60
N ALA A 217 -24.09 3.17 13.10
CA ALA A 217 -23.24 4.35 13.26
C ALA A 217 -21.91 4.02 13.97
N GLY A 218 -20.79 4.42 13.35
CA GLY A 218 -19.43 4.18 13.85
C GLY A 218 -18.92 2.74 13.72
N LYS A 219 -19.74 1.80 13.23
CA LYS A 219 -19.29 0.42 12.99
C LYS A 219 -18.50 0.34 11.66
N PRO A 220 -17.46 -0.51 11.59
CA PRO A 220 -16.73 -0.71 10.35
C PRO A 220 -17.60 -1.33 9.25
N ILE A 221 -17.46 -0.81 8.03
CA ILE A 221 -18.04 -1.41 6.83
C ILE A 221 -17.14 -2.57 6.43
N ARG A 222 -17.72 -3.77 6.34
CA ARG A 222 -16.99 -4.98 5.91
C ARG A 222 -16.30 -4.79 4.57
N GLN A 223 -15.17 -5.46 4.40
CA GLN A 223 -14.49 -5.53 3.11
C GLN A 223 -14.16 -6.96 2.71
N THR A 224 -14.24 -7.20 1.41
CA THR A 224 -14.03 -8.52 0.84
C THR A 224 -13.15 -8.40 -0.39
N TYR A 225 -12.15 -9.26 -0.49
CA TYR A 225 -11.16 -9.32 -1.57
C TYR A 225 -11.04 -10.76 -2.05
N GLY A 226 -10.80 -10.96 -3.36
CA GLY A 226 -10.72 -12.31 -3.92
C GLY A 226 -12.06 -13.05 -3.91
N LEU A 227 -12.03 -14.37 -3.77
CA LEU A 227 -13.22 -15.22 -3.72
C LEU A 227 -13.49 -15.66 -2.28
N CYS A 228 -14.52 -15.11 -1.65
CA CYS A 228 -14.89 -15.46 -0.28
C CYS A 228 -16.20 -16.23 -0.25
N ARG A 229 -16.25 -17.29 0.56
CA ARG A 229 -17.43 -18.15 0.70
C ARG A 229 -18.09 -17.96 2.06
N GLY A 230 -19.41 -18.06 2.08
CA GLY A 230 -20.20 -18.00 3.32
C GLY A 230 -20.04 -16.70 4.12
N VAL A 231 -19.73 -15.56 3.48
CA VAL A 231 -19.57 -14.29 4.20
C VAL A 231 -20.91 -13.74 4.64
N THR A 232 -20.93 -13.07 5.79
CA THR A 232 -22.11 -12.34 6.27
C THR A 232 -22.05 -10.88 5.80
N GLY A 233 -23.22 -10.30 5.53
CA GLY A 233 -23.37 -8.87 5.24
C GLY A 233 -23.99 -8.14 6.41
N ASP A 234 -23.72 -6.84 6.52
CA ASP A 234 -24.40 -5.97 7.48
C ASP A 234 -25.77 -5.59 6.93
N LEU A 235 -26.82 -5.73 7.74
CA LEU A 235 -28.18 -5.33 7.37
C LEU A 235 -28.30 -3.81 7.41
N VAL A 236 -28.06 -3.16 6.26
CA VAL A 236 -28.08 -1.68 6.14
C VAL A 236 -29.49 -1.12 6.01
N ASN A 237 -30.44 -1.95 5.56
CA ASN A 237 -31.85 -1.58 5.51
C ASN A 237 -32.74 -2.76 5.90
N SER A 238 -33.29 -2.71 7.11
CA SER A 238 -34.16 -3.75 7.66
C SER A 238 -35.51 -3.84 6.95
N SER A 239 -36.10 -2.70 6.56
CA SER A 239 -37.39 -2.65 5.86
C SER A 239 -37.34 -3.27 4.46
N LEU A 240 -36.19 -3.17 3.79
CA LEU A 240 -36.00 -3.70 2.44
C LEU A 240 -35.18 -4.99 2.40
N LEU A 241 -34.65 -5.44 3.54
CA LEU A 241 -33.77 -6.61 3.67
C LEU A 241 -32.51 -6.51 2.80
N ILE A 242 -31.85 -5.34 2.82
CA ILE A 242 -30.63 -5.09 2.05
C ILE A 242 -29.42 -5.28 2.97
N TYR A 243 -28.50 -6.13 2.53
CA TYR A 243 -27.26 -6.48 3.21
C TYR A 243 -26.06 -5.98 2.41
N ARG A 244 -25.07 -5.39 3.09
CA ARG A 244 -23.82 -4.89 2.49
C ARG A 244 -22.64 -5.75 2.93
N PHE A 245 -21.74 -6.09 1.99
CA PHE A 245 -20.53 -6.87 2.28
C PHE A 245 -19.23 -6.19 1.83
N HIS A 246 -19.35 -5.09 1.06
CA HIS A 246 -18.23 -4.31 0.61
C HIS A 246 -18.58 -2.82 0.52
N ASP A 247 -17.59 -1.95 0.74
CA ASP A 247 -17.77 -0.51 0.77
C ASP A 247 -17.76 0.12 -0.63
N ARG A 248 -17.23 -0.58 -1.63
CA ARG A 248 -17.12 -0.13 -3.03
C ARG A 248 -17.53 -1.23 -4.02
N LEU A 249 -17.17 -1.06 -5.29
CA LEU A 249 -17.48 -1.98 -6.37
C LEU A 249 -16.82 -3.35 -6.12
N ALA A 250 -17.64 -4.38 -6.02
CA ALA A 250 -17.23 -5.78 -5.99
C ALA A 250 -17.51 -6.46 -7.33
N ALA A 251 -16.85 -7.60 -7.59
CA ALA A 251 -16.99 -8.35 -8.83
C ALA A 251 -18.29 -9.15 -8.91
N GLY A 252 -18.82 -9.60 -7.77
CA GLY A 252 -20.06 -10.37 -7.80
C GLY A 252 -20.55 -10.90 -6.47
N VAL A 253 -21.84 -11.20 -6.46
CA VAL A 253 -22.47 -12.15 -5.54
C VAL A 253 -22.85 -13.37 -6.39
N ASP A 254 -22.25 -14.51 -6.06
CA ASP A 254 -22.39 -15.75 -6.84
C ASP A 254 -23.53 -16.61 -6.28
N ALA A 255 -23.68 -16.67 -4.95
CA ALA A 255 -24.77 -17.36 -4.28
C ALA A 255 -25.12 -16.69 -2.94
N VAL A 256 -26.37 -16.84 -2.50
CA VAL A 256 -26.84 -16.43 -1.17
C VAL A 256 -27.52 -17.62 -0.51
N TYR A 257 -27.31 -17.80 0.79
CA TYR A 257 -27.82 -18.91 1.57
C TYR A 257 -28.49 -18.43 2.86
N ILE A 258 -29.53 -19.14 3.28
CA ILE A 258 -30.17 -19.00 4.59
C ILE A 258 -30.12 -20.36 5.27
N LYS A 259 -29.45 -20.46 6.44
CA LYS A 259 -29.18 -21.75 7.12
C LYS A 259 -28.56 -22.81 6.19
N GLY A 260 -27.74 -22.38 5.23
CA GLY A 260 -27.09 -23.24 4.23
C GLY A 260 -27.97 -23.61 3.01
N ALA A 261 -29.26 -23.25 2.99
CA ALA A 261 -30.13 -23.46 1.83
C ALA A 261 -29.98 -22.32 0.82
N PRO A 262 -29.77 -22.60 -0.48
CA PRO A 262 -29.58 -21.56 -1.50
C PRO A 262 -30.87 -20.76 -1.75
N VAL A 263 -30.71 -19.45 -1.91
CA VAL A 263 -31.76 -18.53 -2.35
C VAL A 263 -31.65 -18.35 -3.85
N ILE A 264 -32.78 -18.31 -4.56
CA ILE A 264 -32.79 -18.23 -6.02
C ILE A 264 -32.45 -16.80 -6.46
N TRP A 265 -31.48 -16.64 -7.36
CA TRP A 265 -31.19 -15.33 -7.95
C TRP A 265 -32.36 -14.87 -8.84
N ASP A 266 -32.73 -13.60 -8.75
CA ASP A 266 -33.79 -13.01 -9.56
C ASP A 266 -33.35 -12.66 -11.00
N GLY A 267 -32.05 -12.76 -11.29
CA GLY A 267 -31.46 -12.44 -12.59
C GLY A 267 -31.02 -10.98 -12.73
N ASN A 268 -31.25 -10.13 -11.73
CA ASN A 268 -30.95 -8.71 -11.80
C ASN A 268 -29.68 -8.35 -11.02
N THR A 269 -28.92 -7.41 -11.59
CA THR A 269 -27.77 -6.75 -10.96
C THR A 269 -27.95 -5.26 -11.11
N TYR A 270 -27.95 -4.54 -9.99
CA TYR A 270 -28.13 -3.09 -9.94
C TYR A 270 -26.78 -2.40 -9.73
N ALA A 271 -26.58 -1.25 -10.38
CA ALA A 271 -25.34 -0.49 -10.31
C ALA A 271 -25.25 0.48 -9.10
N SER A 272 -26.34 0.64 -8.35
CA SER A 272 -26.38 1.48 -7.14
C SER A 272 -27.33 0.94 -6.09
N TYR A 273 -27.11 1.33 -4.84
CA TYR A 273 -28.00 0.98 -3.72
C TYR A 273 -29.41 1.50 -3.99
N ALA A 274 -29.54 2.73 -4.48
CA ALA A 274 -30.82 3.37 -4.76
C ALA A 274 -31.64 2.58 -5.79
N ALA A 275 -31.00 2.06 -6.85
CA ALA A 275 -31.67 1.26 -7.86
C ALA A 275 -32.16 -0.09 -7.29
N LEU A 276 -31.36 -0.75 -6.44
CA LEU A 276 -31.77 -1.97 -5.74
C LEU A 276 -32.90 -1.71 -4.72
N ALA A 277 -32.88 -0.56 -4.04
CA ALA A 277 -33.90 -0.17 -3.08
C ALA A 277 -35.26 0.09 -3.74
N ALA A 278 -35.26 0.68 -4.93
CA ALA A 278 -36.47 0.92 -5.72
C ALA A 278 -37.02 -0.35 -6.40
N ALA A 279 -36.20 -1.38 -6.56
CA ALA A 279 -36.59 -2.62 -7.22
C ALA A 279 -37.63 -3.42 -6.42
N THR A 280 -38.37 -4.29 -7.12
CA THR A 280 -39.18 -5.34 -6.48
C THR A 280 -38.44 -6.66 -6.62
N VAL A 281 -38.15 -7.31 -5.49
CA VAL A 281 -37.55 -8.64 -5.44
C VAL A 281 -38.63 -9.62 -5.02
N ALA A 282 -38.95 -10.60 -5.87
CA ALA A 282 -39.99 -11.57 -5.58
C ALA A 282 -39.63 -12.44 -4.36
N SER A 283 -40.66 -12.93 -3.66
CA SER A 283 -40.50 -13.82 -2.51
C SER A 283 -39.67 -15.06 -2.87
N GLY A 284 -38.78 -15.48 -1.97
CA GLY A 284 -37.86 -16.61 -2.16
C GLY A 284 -36.69 -16.31 -3.09
N ARG A 285 -36.53 -15.06 -3.55
CA ARG A 285 -35.43 -14.64 -4.43
C ARG A 285 -34.51 -13.61 -3.79
N PHE A 286 -33.34 -13.44 -4.37
CA PHE A 286 -32.43 -12.34 -4.08
C PHE A 286 -32.03 -11.58 -5.34
N ALA A 287 -31.73 -10.31 -5.18
CA ALA A 287 -31.10 -9.47 -6.19
C ALA A 287 -29.77 -8.93 -5.65
N LYS A 288 -28.86 -8.50 -6.53
CA LYS A 288 -27.55 -7.97 -6.12
C LYS A 288 -27.32 -6.55 -6.58
N TRP A 289 -26.52 -5.83 -5.82
CA TRP A 289 -26.02 -4.49 -6.17
C TRP A 289 -24.50 -4.50 -6.14
N LEU A 290 -23.90 -4.00 -7.22
CA LEU A 290 -22.47 -3.87 -7.42
C LEU A 290 -22.21 -2.45 -7.95
N GLY A 291 -21.85 -1.52 -7.06
CA GLY A 291 -21.72 -0.11 -7.39
C GLY A 291 -20.52 0.55 -6.73
N SER A 292 -20.18 1.77 -7.17
CA SER A 292 -19.14 2.57 -6.53
C SER A 292 -19.54 3.02 -5.11
N ASP A 293 -20.84 3.07 -4.82
CA ASP A 293 -21.42 3.36 -3.51
C ASP A 293 -21.40 2.15 -2.55
N GLY A 294 -20.95 0.98 -3.02
CA GLY A 294 -20.85 -0.26 -2.26
C GLY A 294 -21.33 -1.48 -3.00
N SER A 295 -21.29 -2.64 -2.33
CA SER A 295 -21.81 -3.88 -2.90
C SER A 295 -22.53 -4.72 -1.85
N GLY A 296 -23.59 -5.39 -2.31
CA GLY A 296 -24.56 -6.04 -1.43
C GLY A 296 -25.57 -6.91 -2.16
N TRP A 297 -26.51 -7.45 -1.39
CA TRP A 297 -27.66 -8.18 -1.90
C TRP A 297 -28.94 -7.78 -1.15
N ARG A 298 -30.08 -8.00 -1.78
CA ARG A 298 -31.40 -7.81 -1.20
C ARG A 298 -32.18 -9.10 -1.25
N LEU A 299 -32.86 -9.44 -0.16
CA LEU A 299 -33.78 -10.58 -0.09
C LEU A 299 -35.22 -10.12 -0.38
N GLY A 300 -35.97 -10.94 -1.12
CA GLY A 300 -37.41 -10.74 -1.34
C GLY A 300 -38.30 -11.24 -0.20
N THR A 301 -37.73 -11.96 0.77
CA THR A 301 -38.44 -12.50 1.94
C THR A 301 -37.56 -12.43 3.17
N GLY A 302 -38.18 -12.16 4.33
CA GLY A 302 -37.49 -12.17 5.62
C GLY A 302 -36.81 -13.52 5.87
N PRO A 303 -35.51 -13.54 6.19
CA PRO A 303 -34.80 -14.80 6.40
C PRO A 303 -35.08 -15.36 7.80
N ASP A 304 -35.29 -16.67 7.89
CA ASP A 304 -35.29 -17.40 9.16
C ASP A 304 -33.85 -17.82 9.51
N GLY A 305 -33.01 -16.84 9.84
CA GLY A 305 -31.59 -17.02 10.18
C GLY A 305 -30.67 -16.01 9.50
N THR A 306 -29.40 -16.01 9.86
CA THR A 306 -28.41 -15.10 9.27
C THR A 306 -28.12 -15.48 7.81
N PRO A 307 -28.34 -14.57 6.85
CA PRO A 307 -27.96 -14.80 5.46
C PRO A 307 -26.44 -14.81 5.31
N THR A 308 -25.95 -15.71 4.47
CA THR A 308 -24.54 -15.80 4.07
C THR A 308 -24.45 -15.78 2.55
N ALA A 309 -23.31 -15.37 1.99
CA ALA A 309 -23.12 -15.31 0.55
C ALA A 309 -21.74 -15.78 0.12
N ASP A 310 -21.68 -16.35 -1.07
CA ASP A 310 -20.43 -16.52 -1.81
C ASP A 310 -20.25 -15.30 -2.70
N VAL A 311 -19.14 -14.60 -2.52
CA VAL A 311 -18.90 -13.31 -3.16
C VAL A 311 -17.51 -13.25 -3.78
N ARG A 312 -17.43 -12.50 -4.88
CA ARG A 312 -16.19 -12.03 -5.46
C ARG A 312 -16.02 -10.57 -5.08
N GLY A 313 -15.00 -10.30 -4.29
CA GLY A 313 -14.73 -9.03 -3.62
C GLY A 313 -14.35 -7.90 -4.56
N ASP A 314 -13.52 -6.98 -4.07
CA ASP A 314 -13.11 -5.77 -4.79
C ASP A 314 -12.84 -5.97 -6.30
N ALA A 315 -13.40 -5.06 -7.10
CA ALA A 315 -13.23 -5.01 -8.54
C ALA A 315 -12.89 -3.61 -9.08
N VAL A 316 -12.57 -2.64 -8.22
CA VAL A 316 -12.13 -1.32 -8.68
C VAL A 316 -10.86 -1.47 -9.49
N GLY A 317 -10.86 -1.05 -10.75
CA GLY A 317 -9.74 -1.24 -11.67
C GLY A 317 -9.50 -2.70 -12.06
N GLY A 318 -10.50 -3.57 -11.94
CA GLY A 318 -10.45 -4.99 -12.28
C GLY A 318 -10.40 -5.91 -11.07
N TYR A 319 -11.09 -7.05 -11.18
CA TYR A 319 -11.13 -8.11 -10.18
C TYR A 319 -9.77 -8.79 -10.02
N VAL A 320 -9.38 -9.04 -8.78
CA VAL A 320 -8.19 -9.80 -8.41
C VAL A 320 -8.59 -10.95 -7.49
N SER A 321 -7.87 -12.06 -7.56
CA SER A 321 -8.14 -13.20 -6.69
C SER A 321 -6.91 -14.00 -6.28
N ASP A 322 -5.76 -13.77 -6.90
CA ASP A 322 -4.49 -14.31 -6.44
C ASP A 322 -3.93 -13.51 -5.25
N THR A 323 -2.98 -14.12 -4.52
CA THR A 323 -2.38 -13.50 -3.33
C THR A 323 -1.73 -12.16 -3.63
N ALA A 324 -0.97 -12.04 -4.71
CA ALA A 324 -0.27 -10.80 -5.07
C ALA A 324 -1.27 -9.68 -5.39
N GLY A 325 -2.31 -10.00 -6.14
CA GLY A 325 -3.40 -9.09 -6.47
C GLY A 325 -4.16 -8.62 -5.23
N VAL A 326 -4.47 -9.53 -4.29
CA VAL A 326 -5.15 -9.17 -3.04
C VAL A 326 -4.28 -8.28 -2.15
N ILE A 327 -2.98 -8.60 -1.97
CA ILE A 327 -2.05 -7.75 -1.23
C ILE A 327 -1.99 -6.36 -1.89
N ARG A 328 -1.77 -6.30 -3.21
CA ARG A 328 -1.75 -5.04 -3.96
C ARG A 328 -3.00 -4.20 -3.70
N ARG A 329 -4.20 -4.80 -3.76
CA ARG A 329 -5.47 -4.09 -3.51
C ARG A 329 -5.64 -3.61 -2.07
N LEU A 330 -5.03 -4.28 -1.10
CA LEU A 330 -4.98 -3.78 0.27
C LEU A 330 -4.06 -2.56 0.36
N LEU A 331 -2.85 -2.63 -0.20
CA LEU A 331 -1.90 -1.51 -0.18
C LEU A 331 -2.46 -0.26 -0.87
N GLU A 332 -3.18 -0.42 -1.99
CA GLU A 332 -3.85 0.67 -2.71
C GLU A 332 -4.95 1.38 -1.90
N ARG A 333 -5.29 0.88 -0.71
CA ARG A 333 -6.18 1.59 0.23
C ARG A 333 -5.47 2.70 0.99
N GLY A 334 -4.16 2.56 1.20
CA GLY A 334 -3.35 3.56 1.92
C GLY A 334 -2.48 4.42 1.00
N VAL A 335 -2.04 3.90 -0.15
CA VAL A 335 -1.11 4.59 -1.05
C VAL A 335 -1.57 4.55 -2.52
N PRO A 336 -1.17 5.50 -3.37
CA PRO A 336 -1.44 5.43 -4.80
C PRO A 336 -0.66 4.28 -5.46
N THR A 337 -1.18 3.74 -6.57
CA THR A 337 -0.51 2.68 -7.36
C THR A 337 0.92 3.04 -7.79
N ALA A 338 1.23 4.33 -7.94
CA ALA A 338 2.58 4.81 -8.28
C ALA A 338 3.63 4.56 -7.18
N SER A 339 3.21 4.29 -5.94
CA SER A 339 4.07 3.91 -4.82
C SER A 339 4.35 2.40 -4.75
N LEU A 340 3.91 1.62 -5.75
CA LEU A 340 4.00 0.16 -5.76
C LEU A 340 4.97 -0.34 -6.84
N ALA A 341 5.81 -1.31 -6.48
CA ALA A 341 6.67 -2.04 -7.41
C ALA A 341 5.85 -3.10 -8.17
N LEU A 342 5.14 -2.69 -9.22
CA LEU A 342 4.22 -3.57 -9.97
C LEU A 342 4.86 -4.85 -10.52
N SER A 343 6.16 -4.81 -10.84
CA SER A 343 6.94 -5.97 -11.26
C SER A 343 7.05 -7.05 -10.18
N SER A 344 7.15 -6.67 -8.90
CA SER A 344 7.23 -7.59 -7.77
C SER A 344 5.91 -8.36 -7.60
N PHE A 345 4.78 -7.67 -7.68
CA PHE A 345 3.45 -8.31 -7.66
C PHE A 345 3.23 -9.21 -8.88
N ALA A 346 3.65 -8.79 -10.08
CA ALA A 346 3.55 -9.62 -11.28
C ALA A 346 4.39 -10.89 -11.19
N SER A 347 5.61 -10.78 -10.64
CA SER A 347 6.49 -11.92 -10.37
C SER A 347 5.86 -12.88 -9.36
N MET A 348 5.35 -12.35 -8.25
CA MET A 348 4.70 -13.13 -7.20
C MET A 348 3.44 -13.85 -7.72
N ALA A 349 2.62 -13.21 -8.54
CA ALA A 349 1.45 -13.84 -9.15
C ALA A 349 1.84 -15.06 -10.02
N GLY A 350 3.02 -15.04 -10.64
CA GLY A 350 3.58 -16.19 -11.37
C GLY A 350 3.96 -17.36 -10.46
N TYR A 351 4.43 -17.08 -9.23
CA TYR A 351 4.82 -18.12 -8.26
C TYR A 351 3.63 -18.64 -7.42
N LEU A 352 2.65 -17.79 -7.14
CA LEU A 352 1.49 -18.07 -6.29
C LEU A 352 0.16 -17.74 -7.02
N PRO A 353 -0.19 -18.47 -8.11
CA PRO A 353 -1.36 -18.16 -8.93
C PRO A 353 -2.70 -18.59 -8.32
N GLY A 354 -2.69 -19.16 -7.11
CA GLY A 354 -3.88 -19.73 -6.48
C GLY A 354 -4.91 -18.67 -6.08
N THR A 355 -6.19 -18.98 -6.31
CA THR A 355 -7.30 -18.14 -5.87
C THR A 355 -7.43 -18.16 -4.35
N ILE A 356 -7.43 -16.98 -3.72
CA ILE A 356 -7.69 -16.78 -2.30
C ILE A 356 -8.90 -15.87 -2.08
N GLY A 357 -9.39 -15.85 -0.85
CA GLY A 357 -10.39 -14.92 -0.37
C GLY A 357 -9.95 -14.32 0.95
N TYR A 358 -10.13 -13.01 1.10
CA TYR A 358 -9.88 -12.29 2.34
C TYR A 358 -11.08 -11.42 2.71
N HIS A 359 -11.68 -11.70 3.86
CA HIS A 359 -12.86 -10.99 4.38
C HIS A 359 -12.53 -10.38 5.73
N VAL A 360 -12.83 -9.08 5.88
CA VAL A 360 -12.54 -8.31 7.10
C VAL A 360 -13.80 -7.64 7.58
N ALA A 361 -14.12 -7.88 8.86
CA ALA A 361 -15.32 -7.35 9.52
C ALA A 361 -15.00 -6.47 10.74
N ALA A 362 -13.76 -6.44 11.20
CA ALA A 362 -13.30 -5.63 12.32
C ALA A 362 -12.21 -4.65 11.83
N GLN A 363 -12.18 -3.46 12.43
CA GLN A 363 -11.21 -2.45 12.06
C GLN A 363 -9.78 -2.97 12.28
N LYS A 364 -8.91 -2.68 11.33
CA LYS A 364 -7.46 -2.93 11.40
C LYS A 364 -6.75 -2.03 10.42
N ASP A 365 -5.45 -1.87 10.60
CA ASP A 365 -4.64 -1.09 9.68
C ASP A 365 -4.39 -1.85 8.38
N VAL A 366 -4.14 -1.11 7.31
CA VAL A 366 -3.80 -1.67 5.99
C VAL A 366 -2.58 -2.58 6.09
N SER A 367 -1.56 -2.16 6.85
CA SER A 367 -0.33 -2.94 7.06
C SER A 367 -0.61 -4.29 7.75
N VAL A 368 -1.50 -4.33 8.74
CA VAL A 368 -1.91 -5.57 9.42
C VAL A 368 -2.64 -6.50 8.46
N ALA A 369 -3.58 -5.96 7.67
CA ALA A 369 -4.35 -6.75 6.71
C ALA A 369 -3.46 -7.38 5.62
N ALA A 370 -2.54 -6.61 5.05
CA ALA A 370 -1.58 -7.12 4.07
C ALA A 370 -0.67 -8.19 4.68
N THR A 371 -0.25 -8.01 5.94
CA THR A 371 0.58 -8.97 6.67
C THR A 371 -0.15 -10.30 6.89
N GLU A 372 -1.44 -10.29 7.25
CA GLU A 372 -2.22 -11.52 7.42
C GLU A 372 -2.29 -12.35 6.13
N VAL A 373 -2.53 -11.69 4.99
CA VAL A 373 -2.55 -12.35 3.67
C VAL A 373 -1.17 -12.88 3.31
N ALA A 374 -0.12 -12.10 3.57
CA ALA A 374 1.25 -12.48 3.26
C ALA A 374 1.71 -13.70 4.07
N VAL A 375 1.47 -13.69 5.39
CA VAL A 375 1.78 -14.81 6.29
C VAL A 375 1.03 -16.07 5.88
N ALA A 376 -0.25 -15.96 5.52
CA ALA A 376 -1.05 -17.10 5.08
C ALA A 376 -0.51 -17.77 3.80
N ALA A 377 0.18 -17.00 2.95
CA ALA A 377 0.80 -17.49 1.72
C ALA A 377 2.33 -17.72 1.84
N ALA A 378 2.90 -17.62 3.05
CA ALA A 378 4.33 -17.71 3.31
C ALA A 378 5.18 -16.78 2.43
N CYS A 379 4.71 -15.55 2.27
CA CYS A 379 5.42 -14.48 1.56
C CYS A 379 5.60 -13.25 2.44
N TRP A 380 6.30 -12.25 1.89
CA TRP A 380 6.54 -10.97 2.55
C TRP A 380 6.09 -9.84 1.63
N TRP A 381 5.62 -8.76 2.22
CA TRP A 381 5.42 -7.48 1.57
C TRP A 381 6.26 -6.41 2.28
N GLY A 382 6.63 -5.34 1.59
CA GLY A 382 7.34 -4.23 2.21
C GLY A 382 8.10 -3.38 1.23
N ASP A 383 8.92 -2.48 1.75
CA ASP A 383 9.80 -1.62 0.96
C ASP A 383 11.17 -2.30 0.75
N ALA A 384 11.63 -2.38 -0.50
CA ALA A 384 12.94 -2.96 -0.82
C ALA A 384 14.10 -1.96 -0.61
N GLY A 385 13.81 -0.76 -0.10
CA GLY A 385 14.71 0.38 0.04
C GLY A 385 14.74 1.29 -1.19
N ASP A 386 13.90 1.06 -2.20
CA ASP A 386 13.76 1.94 -3.36
C ASP A 386 12.58 2.92 -3.22
N GLY A 387 11.90 2.91 -2.07
CA GLY A 387 10.75 3.76 -1.78
C GLY A 387 9.45 3.24 -2.41
N LEU A 388 9.49 2.03 -2.98
CA LEU A 388 8.34 1.34 -3.54
C LEU A 388 7.96 0.15 -2.67
N LEU A 389 6.66 -0.01 -2.46
CA LEU A 389 6.10 -1.17 -1.77
C LEU A 389 6.00 -2.34 -2.74
N SER A 390 6.48 -3.50 -2.31
CA SER A 390 6.66 -4.72 -3.12
C SER A 390 6.04 -5.95 -2.49
#